data_AF-A0A3N5HNN6-F1
#
_entry.id   AF-A0A3N5HNN6-F1
#
_cell.length_a   1.000
_cell.length_b   1.000
_cell.length_c   1.000
_cell.angle_alpha   90.00
_cell.angle_beta   90.00
_cell.angle_gamma   90.00
#
_symmetry.space_group_name_H-M   'P 1'
#
loop_
_entity.id
_entity.type
_entity.pdbx_description
1 polymer ?
#
loop_
_entity_poly.entity_id
_entity_poly.type
_entity_poly.pdbx_seq_one_letter_code
_entity_poly.pdbx_strand_id
1 'polypeptide(L)'
;MNEEELCFAPASELVSLYRRRKVSPLEVVRAVLERIETVNPRLNAYCTVAGEQAVAAARKATAAIGKKGARLGPLHGVPVSIKDLTPTKGIR
;
A
#
# COMPACT_ATOMS: atom_id res chain seq x y z
N MET A 1 5.55 2.00 14.92
CA MET A 1 4.62 2.96 14.32
C MET A 1 3.23 2.39 14.49
N ASN A 2 2.26 3.18 14.92
CA ASN A 2 0.86 2.77 14.96
C ASN A 2 0.22 2.89 13.56
N GLU A 3 -1.00 2.39 13.40
CA GLU A 3 -1.70 2.36 12.10
C GLU A 3 -1.93 3.74 11.50
N GLU A 4 -2.22 4.75 12.33
CA GLU A 4 -2.40 6.12 11.87
C GLU A 4 -1.08 6.71 11.34
N GLU A 5 0.02 6.54 12.08
CA GLU A 5 1.36 6.94 11.64
C GLU A 5 1.74 6.29 10.30
N LEU A 6 1.38 5.01 10.09
CA LEU A 6 1.61 4.33 8.81
C LEU A 6 0.82 4.96 7.66
N CYS A 7 -0.43 5.39 7.91
CA CYS A 7 -1.28 6.02 6.90
C CYS A 7 -0.81 7.42 6.49
N PHE A 8 -0.05 8.11 7.35
CA PHE A 8 0.47 9.46 7.10
C PHE A 8 1.96 9.48 6.74
N ALA A 9 2.66 8.35 6.83
CA ALA A 9 4.08 8.26 6.50
C ALA A 9 4.34 8.63 5.02
N PRO A 10 5.33 9.50 4.72
CA PRO A 10 5.74 9.78 3.36
C PRO A 10 6.15 8.51 2.61
N ALA A 11 5.85 8.43 1.31
CA ALA A 11 6.23 7.28 0.48
C ALA A 11 7.74 6.97 0.52
N SER A 12 8.59 8.01 0.54
CA SER A 12 10.04 7.88 0.67
C SER A 12 10.46 7.25 2.00
N GLU A 13 9.75 7.57 3.08
CA GLU A 13 9.97 6.99 4.39
C GLU A 13 9.52 5.52 4.43
N LEU A 14 8.35 5.20 3.88
CA LEU A 14 7.87 3.83 3.76
C LEU A 14 8.88 2.94 3.02
N VAL A 15 9.42 3.40 1.89
CA VAL A 15 10.47 2.68 1.14
C VAL A 15 11.71 2.44 2.01
N SER A 16 12.13 3.43 2.79
CA SER A 16 13.26 3.30 3.72
C SER A 16 12.97 2.29 4.85
N LEU A 17 11.77 2.30 5.42
CA LEU A 17 11.33 1.37 6.46
C LEU A 17 11.23 -0.06 5.92
N TYR A 18 10.70 -0.25 4.71
CA TYR A 18 10.61 -1.55 4.04
C TYR A 18 11.99 -2.15 3.80
N ARG A 19 12.93 -1.37 3.27
CA ARG A 19 14.32 -1.83 3.04
C ARG A 19 15.02 -2.24 4.34
N ARG A 20 14.73 -1.54 5.43
CA ARG A 20 15.24 -1.85 6.78
C ARG A 20 14.43 -2.90 7.53
N ARG A 21 13.36 -3.44 6.92
CA ARG A 21 12.44 -4.42 7.50
C ARG A 21 11.86 -3.98 8.85
N LYS A 22 11.63 -2.68 9.01
CA LYS A 22 11.01 -2.10 10.22
C LYS A 22 9.48 -2.10 10.16
N VAL A 23 8.95 -2.07 8.95
CA VAL A 23 7.53 -2.21 8.59
C VAL A 23 7.49 -3.00 7.29
N SER A 24 6.40 -3.72 7.02
CA SER A 24 6.17 -4.42 5.77
C SER A 24 5.09 -3.76 4.91
N PRO A 25 5.15 -3.89 3.57
CA PRO A 25 4.07 -3.44 2.68
C PRO A 25 2.69 -3.98 3.06
N LEU A 26 2.61 -5.22 3.56
CA LEU A 26 1.36 -5.82 4.00
C LEU A 26 0.76 -5.13 5.22
N GLU A 27 1.58 -4.75 6.20
CA GLU A 27 1.11 -3.98 7.38
C GLU A 27 0.54 -2.63 6.95
N VAL A 28 1.25 -1.90 6.08
CA VAL A 28 0.81 -0.59 5.60
C VAL A 28 -0.47 -0.68 4.77
N VAL A 29 -0.57 -1.65 3.85
CA VAL A 29 -1.80 -1.82 3.04
C VAL A 29 -3.01 -2.15 3.91
N ARG A 30 -2.84 -2.95 4.98
CA ARG A 30 -3.93 -3.24 5.92
C ARG A 30 -4.37 -1.98 6.66
N ALA A 31 -3.43 -1.21 7.21
CA ALA A 31 -3.74 0.05 7.90
C ALA A 31 -4.47 1.04 6.97
N VAL A 32 -4.04 1.15 5.71
CA VAL A 32 -4.69 2.01 4.71
C VAL A 32 -6.11 1.54 4.39
N LEU A 33 -6.33 0.23 4.23
CA LEU A 33 -7.67 -0.31 3.95
C LEU A 33 -8.63 -0.07 5.14
N GLU A 34 -8.19 -0.29 6.36
CA GLU A 34 -8.97 -0.01 7.57
C GLU A 34 -9.32 1.49 7.70
N ARG A 35 -8.37 2.37 7.34
CA ARG A 35 -8.63 3.81 7.29
C ARG A 35 -9.63 4.18 6.19
N ILE A 36 -9.57 3.54 5.03
CA ILE A 36 -10.55 3.73 3.95
C ILE A 36 -11.94 3.32 4.46
N GLU A 37 -12.09 2.15 5.07
CA GLU A 37 -13.35 1.67 5.63
C GLU A 37 -13.95 2.66 6.65
N THR A 38 -13.10 3.23 7.50
CA THR A 38 -13.54 4.16 8.56
C THR A 38 -13.87 5.56 8.04
N VAL A 39 -13.09 6.08 7.09
CA VAL A 39 -13.14 7.50 6.70
C VAL A 39 -13.91 7.73 5.40
N ASN A 40 -13.81 6.81 4.43
CA ASN A 40 -14.42 6.98 3.11
C ASN A 40 -15.95 7.14 3.13
N PRO A 41 -16.74 6.53 4.05
CA PRO A 41 -18.19 6.77 4.09
C PRO A 41 -18.59 8.25 4.25
N ARG A 42 -17.71 9.08 4.85
CA ARG A 42 -17.94 10.51 5.03
C ARG A 42 -17.36 11.37 3.91
N LEU A 43 -16.23 10.93 3.31
CA LEU A 43 -15.52 11.69 2.28
C LEU A 43 -15.97 11.35 0.85
N ASN A 44 -16.41 10.11 0.62
CA ASN A 44 -16.71 9.56 -0.69
C ASN A 44 -15.56 9.77 -1.71
N ALA A 45 -14.32 9.53 -1.29
CA ALA A 45 -13.12 9.79 -2.07
C ALA A 45 -12.71 8.63 -3.01
N TYR A 46 -13.09 7.39 -2.66
CA TYR A 46 -12.83 6.19 -3.46
C TYR A 46 -14.11 5.67 -4.12
N CYS A 47 -14.09 5.54 -5.45
CA CYS A 47 -15.18 4.92 -6.23
C CYS A 47 -15.09 3.39 -6.21
N THR A 48 -13.88 2.85 -6.43
CA THR A 48 -13.58 1.42 -6.43
C THR A 48 -12.39 1.17 -5.51
N VAL A 49 -12.55 0.30 -4.50
CA VAL A 49 -11.45 -0.13 -3.62
C VAL A 49 -11.01 -1.55 -4.03
N ALA A 50 -9.82 -1.68 -4.62
CA ALA A 50 -9.26 -2.96 -5.05
C ALA A 50 -8.58 -3.72 -3.88
N GLY A 51 -9.32 -3.93 -2.77
CA GLY A 51 -8.77 -4.40 -1.50
C GLY A 51 -8.07 -5.76 -1.58
N GLU A 52 -8.71 -6.75 -2.20
CA GLU A 52 -8.14 -8.09 -2.36
C GLU A 52 -6.86 -8.08 -3.19
N GLN A 53 -6.88 -7.37 -4.33
CA GLN A 53 -5.73 -7.21 -5.21
C GLN A 53 -4.58 -6.47 -4.50
N ALA A 54 -4.90 -5.43 -3.71
CA ALA A 54 -3.92 -4.68 -2.94
C ALA A 54 -3.25 -5.57 -1.88
N VAL A 55 -4.02 -6.35 -1.12
CA VAL A 55 -3.47 -7.30 -0.13
C VAL A 55 -2.60 -8.36 -0.80
N ALA A 56 -3.05 -8.93 -1.92
CA ALA A 56 -2.29 -9.93 -2.65
C ALA A 56 -0.95 -9.37 -3.19
N ALA A 57 -0.96 -8.16 -3.74
CA ALA A 57 0.25 -7.45 -4.19
C ALA A 57 1.19 -7.14 -3.02
N ALA A 58 0.64 -6.68 -1.88
CA ALA A 58 1.41 -6.36 -0.68
C ALA A 58 2.11 -7.59 -0.11
N ARG A 59 1.44 -8.76 -0.07
CA ARG A 59 2.06 -10.04 0.33
C ARG A 59 3.27 -10.38 -0.53
N LYS A 60 3.14 -10.24 -1.86
CA LYS A 60 4.25 -10.49 -2.80
C LYS A 60 5.39 -9.49 -2.58
N ALA A 61 5.07 -8.21 -2.38
CA ALA A 61 6.06 -7.16 -2.11
C ALA A 61 6.81 -7.41 -0.79
N THR A 62 6.11 -7.78 0.28
CA THR A 62 6.71 -8.18 1.57
C THR A 62 7.67 -9.35 1.39
N ALA A 63 7.26 -10.40 0.68
CA ALA A 63 8.10 -11.57 0.45
C ALA A 63 9.37 -11.26 -0.36
N ALA A 64 9.35 -10.25 -1.23
CA ALA A 64 10.49 -9.88 -2.07
C ALA A 64 11.63 -9.19 -1.30
N ILE A 65 11.33 -8.41 -0.26
CA ILE A 65 12.32 -7.67 0.57
C ILE A 65 13.33 -8.61 1.25
N GLY A 66 12.92 -9.87 1.47
CA GLY A 66 13.74 -10.93 2.07
C GLY A 66 14.79 -11.54 1.15
N LYS A 67 14.59 -11.46 -0.17
CA LYS A 67 15.27 -12.32 -1.14
C LYS A 67 16.66 -11.78 -1.52
N LYS A 68 17.67 -12.64 -1.40
CA LYS A 68 19.04 -12.33 -1.86
C LYS A 68 19.02 -11.98 -3.35
N GLY A 69 19.62 -10.86 -3.72
CA GLY A 69 19.67 -10.39 -5.11
C GLY A 69 18.38 -9.79 -5.65
N ALA A 70 17.35 -9.57 -4.82
CA ALA A 70 16.13 -8.92 -5.26
C ALA A 70 16.39 -7.49 -5.76
N ARG A 71 15.93 -7.19 -6.98
CA ARG A 71 15.90 -5.83 -7.53
C ARG A 71 14.57 -5.18 -7.18
N LEU A 72 14.55 -4.39 -6.12
CA LEU A 72 13.36 -3.66 -5.68
C LEU A 72 13.28 -2.31 -6.39
N GLY A 73 12.13 -2.00 -6.99
CA GLY A 73 11.89 -0.69 -7.61
C GLY A 73 11.88 0.47 -6.62
N PRO A 74 11.93 1.72 -7.09
CA PRO A 74 12.00 2.91 -6.23
C PRO A 74 10.77 3.10 -5.33
N LEU A 75 9.60 2.59 -5.73
CA LEU A 75 8.33 2.63 -4.99
C LEU A 75 7.86 1.23 -4.55
N HIS A 76 8.79 0.27 -4.40
CA HIS A 76 8.44 -1.11 -4.08
C HIS A 76 7.58 -1.21 -2.82
N GLY A 77 6.35 -1.71 -2.96
CA GLY A 77 5.41 -1.92 -1.86
C GLY A 77 4.68 -0.67 -1.34
N VAL A 78 4.88 0.50 -1.96
CA VAL A 78 4.13 1.72 -1.60
C VAL A 78 2.69 1.60 -2.13
N PRO A 79 1.65 1.76 -1.28
CA PRO A 79 0.26 1.79 -1.74
C PRO A 79 0.00 3.07 -2.54
N VAL A 80 -0.84 2.97 -3.57
CA VAL A 80 -1.24 4.11 -4.41
C VAL A 80 -2.73 4.04 -4.70
N SER A 81 -3.34 5.22 -4.87
CA SER A 81 -4.66 5.38 -5.47
C SER A 81 -4.51 5.97 -6.86
N ILE A 82 -5.45 5.62 -7.76
CA ILE A 82 -5.44 6.07 -9.14
C ILE A 82 -6.75 6.81 -9.39
N LYS A 83 -6.68 7.97 -10.04
CA LYS A 83 -7.88 8.72 -10.43
C LYS A 83 -8.67 7.91 -11.45
N ASP A 84 -9.97 7.77 -11.22
CA ASP A 84 -10.90 6.92 -12.00
C ASP A 84 -11.05 7.32 -13.48
N LEU A 85 -10.48 8.46 -13.88
CA LEU A 85 -10.32 8.85 -15.28
C LEU A 85 -9.16 8.12 -15.99
N THR A 86 -8.41 7.29 -15.26
CA THR A 86 -7.26 6.54 -15.76
C THR A 86 -7.64 5.07 -15.88
N PRO A 87 -7.57 4.46 -17.08
CA PRO A 87 -7.87 3.05 -17.24
C PRO A 87 -6.97 2.17 -16.36
N THR A 88 -7.57 1.26 -15.60
CA THR A 88 -6.87 0.30 -14.75
C THR A 88 -7.22 -1.13 -15.17
N LYS A 89 -6.21 -1.96 -15.43
CA LYS A 89 -6.42 -3.31 -15.97
C LYS A 89 -7.09 -4.22 -14.92
N GLY A 90 -8.28 -4.72 -15.23
CA GLY A 90 -9.01 -5.65 -14.36
C GLY A 90 -9.61 -5.01 -13.11
N ILE A 91 -9.69 -3.67 -13.09
CA ILE A 91 -10.36 -2.86 -12.08
C ILE A 91 -11.39 -2.00 -12.82
N ARG A 92 -12.52 -1.74 -12.16
CA ARG A 92 -13.68 -1.06 -12.73
C ARG A 92 -13.44 0.44 -12.84
#